data_AF-A0AAV4ZPW7-F1
#
_entry.id   AF-A0AAV4ZPW7-F1
#
_cell.length_a   1.000
_cell.length_b   1.000
_cell.length_c   1.000
_cell.angle_alpha   90.00
_cell.angle_beta   90.00
_cell.angle_gamma   90.00
#
_symmetry.space_group_name_H-M   'P 1'
#
loop_
_entity.id
_entity.type
_entity.pdbx_description
1 polymer ?
#
loop_
_entity_poly.entity_id
_entity_poly.type
_entity_poly.pdbx_seq_one_letter_code
_entity_poly.pdbx_strand_id
1 'polypeptide(L)'
;MPVESWIKPEEAPEMAASATAMIDAALTGSGLAREAFWAAVRKGYNTPYNDPQPRAAAEIVVEPAVTIAVSEPALPVAAMAAANAAEIRAA
;
A
#
# COMPACT_ATOMS: atom_id res chain seq x y z
N MET A 1 -4.91 27.44 18.95
CA MET A 1 -5.50 26.63 20.04
C MET A 1 -4.43 25.67 20.51
N PRO A 2 -4.17 25.54 21.82
CA PRO A 2 -3.26 24.51 22.31
C PRO A 2 -3.87 23.14 21.98
N VAL A 3 -3.13 22.31 21.27
CA VAL A 3 -3.51 20.92 21.04
C VAL A 3 -3.11 20.19 22.30
N GLU A 4 -4.10 19.82 23.11
CA GLU A 4 -3.86 18.97 24.28
C GLU A 4 -3.34 17.61 23.78
N SER A 5 -2.14 17.24 24.22
CA SER A 5 -1.61 15.89 23.98
C SER A 5 -2.42 14.92 24.81
N TRP A 6 -3.09 13.97 24.16
CA TRP A 6 -3.81 12.88 24.82
C TRP A 6 -2.86 11.83 25.44
N ILE A 7 -1.56 11.97 25.21
CA ILE A 7 -0.51 11.13 25.77
C ILE A 7 0.26 11.93 26.80
N LYS A 8 0.39 11.40 28.02
CA LYS A 8 1.23 12.03 29.04
C LYS A 8 2.71 11.78 28.72
N PRO A 9 3.62 12.73 28.99
CA PRO A 9 5.04 12.58 28.69
C PRO A 9 5.68 11.30 29.26
N GLU A 10 5.23 10.88 30.44
CA GLU A 10 5.69 9.66 31.12
C GLU A 10 5.22 8.36 30.45
N GLU A 11 4.10 8.39 29.71
CA GLU A 11 3.53 7.23 28.99
C GLU A 11 4.16 7.08 27.59
N ALA A 12 4.64 8.19 27.02
CA ALA A 12 5.24 8.24 25.69
C ALA A 12 6.36 7.20 25.43
N PRO A 13 7.36 6.98 26.31
CA PRO A 13 8.42 6.02 26.04
C PRO A 13 7.93 4.57 25.98
N GLU A 14 7.01 4.19 26.87
CA GLU A 14 6.42 2.85 26.87
C GLU A 14 5.56 2.61 25.63
N MET A 15 4.72 3.59 25.28
CA MET A 15 3.91 3.55 24.06
C MET A 15 4.76 3.47 22.80
N ALA A 16 5.86 4.23 22.73
CA ALA A 16 6.78 4.20 21.59
C ALA A 16 7.46 2.84 21.44
N ALA A 17 7.88 2.20 22.55
CA ALA A 17 8.47 0.87 22.54
C ALA A 17 7.46 -0.18 22.04
N SER A 18 6.22 -0.13 22.56
CA SER A 18 5.13 -1.02 22.14
C SER A 18 4.81 -0.87 20.65
N ALA A 19 4.64 0.37 20.18
CA ALA A 19 4.37 0.66 18.78
C ALA A 19 5.51 0.18 17.86
N THR A 20 6.77 0.36 18.27
CA THR A 20 7.93 -0.11 17.50
C THR A 20 7.92 -1.63 17.36
N ALA A 21 7.66 -2.36 18.45
CA ALA A 21 7.59 -3.82 18.43
C ALA A 21 6.46 -4.33 17.51
N MET A 22 5.29 -3.69 17.54
CA MET A 22 4.18 -4.03 16.64
C MET A 22 4.53 -3.81 15.16
N ILE A 23 5.21 -2.70 14.86
CA ILE A 23 5.65 -2.38 13.49
C ILE A 23 6.69 -3.39 13.02
N ASP A 24 7.70 -3.71 13.83
CA ASP A 24 8.75 -4.65 13.44
C ASP A 24 8.20 -6.08 13.25
N ALA A 25 7.22 -6.49 14.05
CA ALA A 25 6.51 -7.76 13.86
C ALA A 25 5.72 -7.79 12.54
N ALA A 26 4.98 -6.73 12.23
CA ALA A 26 4.25 -6.61 10.98
C ALA A 26 5.18 -6.60 9.76
N LEU A 27 6.32 -5.92 9.87
CA LEU A 27 7.31 -5.85 8.79
C LEU A 27 7.93 -7.22 8.49
N THR A 28 8.22 -8.00 9.53
CA THR A 28 8.75 -9.36 9.39
C THR A 28 7.82 -10.26 8.55
N GLY A 29 6.50 -10.12 8.70
CA GLY A 29 5.51 -10.87 7.91
C GLY A 29 5.26 -10.30 6.51
N SER A 30 5.62 -9.04 6.26
CA SER A 30 5.33 -8.34 4.99
C SER A 30 6.37 -8.54 3.90
N GLY A 31 7.59 -9.00 4.25
CA GLY A 31 8.73 -9.06 3.34
C GLY A 31 9.31 -7.69 2.95
N LEU A 32 8.80 -6.60 3.53
CA LEU A 32 9.30 -5.25 3.29
C LEU A 32 10.51 -4.96 4.19
N ALA A 33 11.57 -4.40 3.62
CA ALA A 33 12.70 -3.93 4.40
C ALA A 33 12.28 -2.74 5.28
N ARG A 34 12.75 -2.73 6.53
CA ARG A 34 12.48 -1.67 7.52
C ARG A 34 12.76 -0.27 6.98
N GLU A 35 13.86 -0.11 6.26
CA GLU A 35 14.24 1.18 5.64
C GLU A 35 13.26 1.61 4.54
N ALA A 36 12.78 0.67 3.72
CA ALA A 36 11.82 0.96 2.66
C ALA A 36 10.47 1.42 3.24
N PHE A 37 10.03 0.77 4.33
CA PHE A 37 8.85 1.20 5.08
C PHE A 37 8.99 2.65 5.58
N TRP A 38 10.06 2.95 6.32
CA TRP A 38 10.26 4.29 6.88
C TRP A 38 10.52 5.36 5.82
N ALA A 39 11.09 5.01 4.67
CA ALA A 39 11.19 5.91 3.52
C ALA A 39 9.80 6.28 2.97
N ALA A 40 8.90 5.30 2.84
CA ALA A 40 7.53 5.54 2.40
C ALA A 40 6.72 6.37 3.41
N VAL A 41 6.84 6.08 4.71
CA VAL A 41 6.21 6.85 5.79
C VAL A 41 6.67 8.31 5.76
N ARG A 42 7.99 8.56 5.70
CA ARG A 42 8.52 9.93 5.60
C ARG A 42 8.02 10.65 4.36
N LYS A 43 7.96 9.96 3.22
CA LYS A 43 7.40 10.53 1.98
C LYS A 43 5.91 10.90 2.13
N GLY A 44 5.10 10.04 2.73
CA GLY A 44 3.65 10.22 2.84
C GLY A 44 3.19 11.16 3.95
N TYR A 45 3.98 11.33 5.02
CA TYR A 45 3.66 12.23 6.13
C TYR A 45 4.23 13.64 5.97
N ASN A 46 5.39 13.81 5.30
CA ASN A 46 5.98 15.14 5.05
C ASN A 46 5.48 15.79 3.76
N THR A 47 4.50 15.24 3.05
CA THR A 47 4.00 15.75 1.76
C THR A 47 3.60 17.23 1.72
N PRO A 48 3.04 17.87 2.78
CA PRO A 48 2.81 19.32 2.73
C PRO A 48 4.06 20.18 2.92
N TYR A 49 5.20 19.59 3.31
CA TYR A 49 6.46 20.30 3.61
C TYR A 49 7.67 19.80 2.82
N ASN A 50 7.47 18.78 1.99
CA ASN A 50 8.49 18.22 1.12
C ASN A 50 7.91 18.34 -0.30
N ASP A 51 8.24 19.44 -0.97
CA ASP A 51 7.87 19.59 -2.38
C ASP A 51 8.29 18.33 -3.12
N PRO A 52 7.40 17.74 -3.95
CA PRO A 52 7.81 16.62 -4.76
C PRO A 52 9.00 17.08 -5.59
N GLN A 53 10.15 16.40 -5.43
CA GLN A 53 11.32 16.66 -6.25
C GLN A 53 10.85 16.70 -7.71
N PRO A 54 11.22 17.74 -8.48
CA PRO A 54 10.84 17.83 -9.88
C PRO A 54 11.18 16.49 -10.52
N ARG A 55 10.18 15.80 -11.05
CA ARG A 55 10.42 14.56 -11.78
C ARG A 55 11.38 14.95 -12.90
N ALA A 56 12.61 14.44 -12.85
CA ALA A 56 13.55 14.60 -13.95
C ALA A 56 12.79 14.21 -15.22
N ALA A 57 12.74 15.10 -16.20
CA ALA A 57 12.13 14.79 -17.48
C ALA A 57 12.87 13.54 -17.97
N ALA A 58 12.18 12.39 -17.95
CA ALA A 58 12.72 11.20 -18.57
C ALA A 58 12.98 11.60 -20.02
N GLU A 59 14.23 11.45 -20.48
CA GLU A 59 14.48 11.44 -21.91
C GLU A 59 13.51 10.41 -22.48
N ILE A 60 12.61 10.88 -23.34
CA ILE A 60 11.67 10.02 -24.04
C ILE A 60 12.54 9.20 -24.99
N VAL A 61 13.04 8.06 -24.51
CA VAL A 61 13.58 7.03 -25.38
C VAL A 61 12.37 6.46 -26.10
N VAL A 62 12.22 6.86 -27.36
CA VAL A 62 11.22 6.30 -28.27
C VAL A 62 11.64 4.85 -28.55
N GLU A 63 11.27 3.94 -27.65
CA GLU A 63 11.36 2.51 -27.94
C GLU A 63 10.23 2.15 -28.93
N PRO A 64 10.50 1.26 -29.91
CA PRO A 64 9.48 0.84 -30.85
C PRO A 64 8.31 0.18 -30.10
N ALA A 65 7.09 0.58 -30.44
CA ALA A 65 5.87 0.08 -29.80
C ALA A 65 5.81 -1.45 -29.87
N VAL A 66 5.86 -2.10 -28.72
CA VAL A 66 5.63 -3.55 -28.61
C VAL A 66 4.13 -3.80 -28.65
N THR A 67 3.64 -4.37 -29.75
CA THR A 67 2.27 -4.85 -29.88
C THR A 67 2.10 -6.16 -29.11
N ILE A 68 1.34 -6.12 -28.02
CA ILE A 68 0.95 -7.31 -27.26
C ILE A 68 -0.39 -7.80 -27.80
N ALA A 69 -0.39 -8.92 -28.53
CA ALA A 69 -1.61 -9.59 -28.93
C ALA A 69 -2.16 -10.40 -27.75
N VAL A 70 -3.19 -9.88 -27.09
CA VAL A 70 -3.95 -10.61 -26.06
C VAL A 70 -4.92 -11.53 -26.78
N SER A 71 -4.62 -12.82 -26.80
CA SER A 71 -5.61 -13.85 -27.12
C SER A 71 -6.37 -14.14 -25.83
N GLU A 72 -7.66 -13.82 -25.78
CA GLU A 72 -8.50 -14.06 -24.61
C GLU A 72 -8.92 -15.54 -24.56
N PRO A 73 -8.38 -16.38 -23.65
CA PRO A 73 -9.09 -17.58 -23.26
C PRO A 73 -10.33 -17.15 -22.47
N ALA A 74 -11.51 -17.60 -22.90
CA ALA A 74 -12.76 -17.34 -22.19
C ALA A 74 -12.62 -17.78 -20.72
N LEU A 75 -12.60 -16.80 -19.80
CA LEU A 75 -12.49 -17.06 -18.37
C LEU A 75 -13.76 -17.75 -17.86
N PRO A 76 -13.66 -18.72 -16.93
CA PRO A 76 -14.79 -19.51 -16.42
C PRO A 76 -15.78 -18.71 -15.55
N VAL A 77 -15.72 -17.38 -15.56
CA VAL A 77 -16.63 -16.47 -14.84
C VAL A 77 -18.10 -16.78 -15.15
N ALA A 78 -18.41 -17.14 -16.40
CA ALA A 78 -19.76 -17.55 -16.77
C ALA A 78 -20.21 -18.86 -16.10
N ALA A 79 -19.30 -19.81 -15.86
CA ALA A 79 -19.59 -21.06 -15.14
C ALA A 79 -19.77 -20.82 -13.63
N MET A 80 -18.98 -19.90 -13.05
CA MET A 80 -19.07 -19.56 -11.63
C MET A 80 -20.35 -18.77 -11.29
N ALA A 81 -20.80 -17.91 -12.21
CA ALA A 81 -22.07 -17.19 -12.07
C ALA A 81 -23.30 -18.11 -12.14
N ALA A 82 -23.25 -19.17 -12.96
CA ALA A 82 -24.33 -20.14 -13.07
C ALA A 82 -24.51 -21.00 -11.82
N ALA A 83 -23.40 -21.35 -11.14
CA ALA A 83 -23.43 -22.11 -9.89
C ALA A 83 -24.09 -21.32 -8.75
N ASN A 84 -23.71 -20.06 -8.58
CA ASN A 84 -24.25 -19.19 -7.52
C ASN A 84 -25.75 -18.88 -7.73
N ALA A 85 -26.20 -18.77 -8.98
CA ALA A 85 -27.61 -18.54 -9.29
C ALA A 85 -28.50 -19.75 -8.98
N ALA A 86 -27.97 -20.98 -9.04
CA ALA A 86 -28.70 -22.20 -8.69
C ALA A 86 -28.88 -22.34 -7.17
N GLU A 87 -27.86 -21.98 -6.37
CA GLU A 87 -27.94 -22.02 -4.91
C GLU A 87 -28.96 -21.02 -4.33
N ILE A 88 -29.03 -19.81 -4.89
CA ILE A 88 -30.00 -18.78 -4.46
C ILE A 88 -31.45 -19.21 -4.72
N ARG A 89 -31.70 -20.07 -5.71
CA ARG A 89 -33.05 -20.51 -6.08
C ARG A 89 -33.55 -21.73 -5.29
N ALA A 90 -32.65 -22.39 -4.57
CA ALA A 90 -32.94 -23.58 -3.76
C ALA A 90 -33.13 -23.29 -2.26
N ALA A 91 -33.00 -22.01 -1.86
CA ALA A 91 -33.15 -21.52 -0.48
C ALA A 91 -34.54 -20.89 -0.23
#